data_AF-A0A815K2K1-F1
#
_entry.id   AF-A0A815K2K1-F1
#
_cell.length_a   1.000
_cell.length_b   1.000
_cell.length_c   1.000
_cell.angle_alpha   90.00
_cell.angle_beta   90.00
_cell.angle_gamma   90.00
#
_symmetry.space_group_name_H-M   'P 1'
#
loop_
_entity.id
_entity.type
_entity.pdbx_description
1 polymer ?
#
loop_
_entity_poly.entity_id
_entity_poly.type
_entity_poly.pdbx_seq_one_letter_code
_entity_poly.pdbx_strand_id
1 'polypeptide(L)'
;MTAELLKKHFDFTEIENDRMNGFCYLCHRNYKDKKSVYSNFTKHLKRKHELAYKKLFNDNEDPTENNTIHVDHSITTESIPNKAKQARFNMAIAKNLIVKCNMPLSLVENSGFRQFMEECNSKWSPICSKKLKFDYIEQLTTEMQNKITQTLTLGVPASFNRDFDDMCSFLIILLLFSQYFRKI
;
A
#
# COMPACT_ATOMS: atom_id res chain seq x y z
N MET A 1 20.92 20.78 -6.98
CA MET A 1 21.27 19.82 -5.92
C MET A 1 20.99 18.34 -6.27
N THR A 2 20.13 18.01 -7.24
CA THR A 2 19.81 16.59 -7.58
C THR A 2 20.84 15.86 -8.44
N ALA A 3 21.64 16.58 -9.23
CA ALA A 3 22.58 15.97 -10.19
C ALA A 3 23.75 15.23 -9.51
N GLU A 4 24.31 15.77 -8.42
CA GLU A 4 25.47 15.16 -7.75
C GLU A 4 25.13 13.87 -7.02
N LEU A 5 23.95 13.81 -6.39
CA LEU A 5 23.46 12.60 -5.74
C LEU A 5 23.23 11.46 -6.75
N LEU A 6 22.78 11.79 -7.97
CA LEU A 6 22.51 10.81 -9.01
C LEU A 6 23.78 10.23 -9.65
N LYS A 7 24.89 10.97 -9.66
CA LYS A 7 26.19 10.48 -10.17
C LYS A 7 26.72 9.26 -9.40
N LYS A 8 26.20 8.98 -8.20
CA LYS A 8 26.52 7.73 -7.46
C LYS A 8 25.98 6.47 -8.13
N HIS A 9 24.92 6.58 -8.95
CA HIS A 9 24.26 5.43 -9.57
C HIS A 9 24.16 5.51 -11.09
N PHE A 10 24.53 6.65 -11.67
CA PHE A 10 24.55 6.86 -13.11
C PHE A 10 25.90 7.39 -13.57
N ASP A 11 26.33 6.90 -14.73
CA ASP A 11 27.32 7.59 -15.55
C ASP A 11 26.62 8.50 -16.55
N PHE A 12 26.98 9.78 -16.58
CA PHE A 12 26.36 10.73 -17.49
C PHE A 12 27.34 11.14 -18.58
N THR A 13 26.97 10.88 -19.84
CA THR A 13 27.73 11.33 -21.01
C THR A 13 26.88 12.26 -21.88
N GLU A 14 27.47 13.36 -22.33
CA GLU A 14 26.79 14.27 -23.25
C GLU A 14 26.70 13.64 -24.65
N ILE A 15 25.52 13.73 -25.25
CA ILE A 15 25.28 13.31 -26.64
C ILE A 15 24.96 14.57 -27.45
N GLU A 16 25.21 14.51 -28.76
CA GLU A 16 24.77 15.52 -29.74
C GLU A 16 23.26 15.82 -29.63
N ASN A 17 22.88 17.03 -30.04
CA ASN A 17 21.51 17.58 -30.00
C ASN A 17 20.94 17.86 -28.59
N ASP A 18 21.76 18.42 -27.70
CA ASP A 18 21.31 18.89 -26.37
C ASP A 18 20.69 17.79 -25.50
N ARG A 19 21.20 16.57 -25.65
CA ARG A 19 20.75 15.38 -24.92
C ARG A 19 21.88 14.81 -24.09
N MET A 20 21.51 14.10 -23.04
CA MET A 20 22.42 13.42 -22.13
C MET A 20 22.03 11.95 -22.05
N ASN A 21 23.03 11.08 -22.11
CA ASN A 21 22.91 9.67 -21.80
C ASN A 21 23.21 9.46 -20.31
N GLY A 22 22.37 8.71 -19.62
CA GLY A 22 22.63 8.20 -18.28
C GLY A 22 22.69 6.67 -18.30
N PHE A 23 23.86 6.09 -18.06
CA PHE A 23 24.04 4.66 -17.89
C PHE A 23 23.81 4.28 -16.42
N CYS A 24 22.82 3.43 -16.14
CA CYS A 24 22.52 2.99 -14.78
C CYS A 24 23.38 1.78 -14.38
N TYR A 25 24.17 1.90 -13.33
CA TYR A 25 25.02 0.80 -12.82
C TYR A 25 24.22 -0.34 -12.15
N LEU A 26 22.96 -0.11 -11.76
CA LEU A 26 22.15 -1.11 -11.06
C LEU A 26 21.40 -2.05 -12.01
N CYS A 27 21.08 -1.60 -13.22
CA CYS A 27 20.40 -2.43 -14.22
C CYS A 27 21.13 -2.51 -15.57
N HIS A 28 22.31 -1.88 -15.67
CA HIS A 28 23.16 -1.85 -16.86
C HIS A 28 22.43 -1.42 -18.14
N ARG A 29 21.59 -0.39 -18.02
CA ARG A 29 20.82 0.17 -19.15
C ARG A 29 21.11 1.65 -19.34
N ASN A 30 21.08 2.05 -20.61
CA ASN A 30 21.22 3.44 -21.03
C ASN A 30 19.86 4.13 -21.12
N TYR A 31 19.78 5.35 -20.60
CA TYR A 31 18.59 6.20 -20.65
C TYR A 31 18.98 7.56 -21.24
N LYS A 32 18.15 8.12 -22.11
CA LYS A 32 18.43 9.41 -22.76
C LYS A 32 17.42 10.45 -22.31
N ASP A 33 17.90 11.65 -22.00
CA ASP A 33 17.05 12.80 -21.65
C ASP A 33 17.65 14.12 -22.17
N LYS A 34 16.94 15.23 -22.00
CA LYS A 34 17.46 16.57 -22.28
C LYS A 34 18.63 16.91 -21.35
N LYS A 35 19.60 17.66 -21.85
CA LYS A 35 20.72 18.17 -21.07
C LYS A 35 20.20 18.97 -19.86
N SER A 36 20.84 18.77 -18.71
CA SER A 36 20.48 19.42 -17.43
C SER A 36 19.11 19.03 -16.82
N VAL A 37 18.37 18.09 -17.42
CA VAL A 37 17.13 17.55 -16.87
C VAL A 37 17.40 16.17 -16.26
N TYR A 38 17.32 16.09 -14.93
CA TYR A 38 17.64 14.84 -14.21
C TYR A 38 16.42 14.04 -13.76
N SER A 39 15.22 14.58 -13.98
CA SER A 39 13.98 14.04 -13.42
C SER A 39 13.66 12.62 -13.88
N ASN A 40 14.00 12.25 -15.13
CA ASN A 40 13.73 10.90 -15.63
C ASN A 40 14.68 9.85 -15.04
N PHE A 41 15.94 10.21 -14.74
CA PHE A 41 16.88 9.33 -14.04
C PHE A 41 16.47 9.11 -12.57
N THR A 42 15.99 10.16 -11.91
CA THR A 42 15.38 10.06 -10.57
C THR A 42 14.14 9.16 -10.58
N LYS A 43 13.24 9.33 -11.57
CA LYS A 43 12.07 8.46 -11.75
C LYS A 43 12.46 7.02 -12.03
N HIS A 44 13.51 6.79 -12.80
CA HIS A 44 14.04 5.44 -13.04
C HIS A 44 14.46 4.78 -11.73
N LEU A 45 15.30 5.44 -10.92
CA LEU A 45 15.71 4.91 -9.61
C LEU A 45 14.50 4.63 -8.73
N LYS A 46 13.56 5.58 -8.63
CA LYS A 46 12.35 5.39 -7.82
C LYS A 46 11.53 4.16 -8.24
N ARG A 47 11.47 3.85 -9.54
CA ARG A 47 10.62 2.77 -10.07
C ARG A 47 11.30 1.40 -10.14
N LYS A 48 12.61 1.37 -10.42
CA LYS A 48 13.35 0.11 -10.66
C LYS A 48 14.31 -0.22 -9.54
N HIS A 49 14.72 0.77 -8.75
CA HIS A 49 15.72 0.66 -7.70
C HIS A 49 15.29 1.43 -6.45
N GLU A 50 14.09 1.13 -5.96
CA GLU A 50 13.44 1.87 -4.86
C GLU A 50 14.32 1.97 -3.61
N LEU A 51 15.05 0.89 -3.28
CA LEU A 51 16.00 0.87 -2.17
C LEU A 51 17.14 1.87 -2.35
N ALA A 52 17.70 1.96 -3.56
CA ALA A 52 18.76 2.93 -3.86
C ALA A 52 18.23 4.37 -3.88
N TYR A 53 17.01 4.57 -4.38
CA TYR A 53 16.32 5.86 -4.30
C TYR A 53 16.12 6.30 -2.85
N LYS A 54 15.60 5.43 -1.98
CA LYS A 54 15.38 5.74 -0.56
C LYS A 54 16.70 6.11 0.13
N LYS A 55 17.78 5.34 -0.08
CA LYS A 55 19.10 5.66 0.48
C LYS A 55 19.65 7.02 0.03
N LEU A 56 19.45 7.41 -1.23
CA LEU A 56 19.95 8.70 -1.73
C LEU A 56 19.20 9.92 -1.18
N PHE A 57 17.93 9.76 -0.79
CA PHE A 57 17.04 10.88 -0.50
C PHE A 57 16.49 10.87 0.95
N ASN A 58 16.80 9.87 1.78
CA ASN A 58 16.42 9.81 3.20
C ASN A 58 17.58 9.96 4.19
N ASP A 59 18.82 10.21 3.76
CA ASP A 59 19.96 10.40 4.67
C ASP A 59 19.93 11.80 5.32
N ASN A 60 18.97 12.03 6.20
CA ASN A 60 18.97 13.14 7.17
C ASN A 60 18.55 12.74 8.58
N GLU A 61 18.40 11.46 8.93
CA GLU A 61 18.31 11.05 10.34
C GLU A 61 19.03 9.73 10.59
N ASP A 62 19.96 9.77 11.56
CA ASP A 62 20.70 8.65 12.14
C ASP A 62 19.74 7.55 12.67
N PRO A 63 20.18 6.28 12.78
CA PRO A 63 19.34 5.16 13.09
C PRO A 63 19.08 5.10 14.59
N THR A 64 17.93 5.61 15.04
CA THR A 64 17.39 5.22 16.34
C THR A 64 16.05 4.54 16.13
N GLU A 65 16.00 3.26 16.47
CA GLU A 65 14.78 2.52 16.73
C GLU A 65 13.82 3.41 17.52
N ASN A 66 12.63 3.68 16.97
CA ASN A 66 11.40 3.77 17.74
C ASN A 66 10.18 3.93 16.82
N ASN A 67 9.09 3.34 17.28
CA ASN A 67 7.77 3.29 16.68
C ASN A 67 7.31 4.64 16.10
N THR A 68 7.11 4.70 14.79
CA THR A 68 6.25 5.73 14.20
C THR A 68 5.36 5.15 13.12
N ILE A 69 4.07 5.33 13.35
CA ILE A 69 2.92 4.95 12.51
C ILE A 69 3.20 5.37 11.07
N HIS A 70 3.26 4.40 10.16
CA HIS A 70 3.50 4.61 8.73
C HIS A 70 2.24 5.21 8.07
N VAL A 71 1.99 6.51 8.29
CA VAL A 71 1.02 7.26 7.50
C VAL A 71 1.71 7.61 6.18
N ASP A 72 1.51 6.73 5.20
CA ASP A 72 2.05 6.82 3.86
C ASP A 72 1.33 7.94 3.07
N HIS A 73 1.66 9.20 3.38
CA HIS A 73 1.16 10.37 2.66
C HIS A 73 2.10 10.72 1.49
N SER A 74 2.06 9.90 0.43
CA SER A 74 2.51 10.33 -0.90
C SER A 74 1.90 9.51 -2.05
N ILE A 75 0.57 9.51 -2.17
CA ILE A 75 -0.08 9.12 -3.43
C ILE A 75 0.04 10.31 -4.39
N THR A 76 1.07 10.31 -5.24
CA THR A 76 0.98 11.04 -6.51
C THR A 76 0.12 10.20 -7.46
N THR A 77 -1.14 10.61 -7.57
CA THR A 77 -2.15 10.07 -8.46
C THR A 77 -1.76 10.26 -9.91
N GLU A 78 -1.11 9.28 -10.54
CA GLU A 78 -1.15 9.10 -11.99
C GLU A 78 -0.56 7.72 -12.35
N SER A 79 -1.46 6.74 -12.59
CA SER A 79 -1.29 5.48 -13.35
C SER A 79 -1.94 4.23 -12.74
N ILE A 80 -2.58 4.29 -11.56
CA ILE A 80 -3.39 3.15 -11.09
C ILE A 80 -4.76 3.22 -11.77
N PRO A 81 -5.22 2.17 -12.49
CA PRO A 81 -6.57 2.11 -13.03
C PRO A 81 -7.60 2.42 -11.95
N ASN A 82 -8.61 3.23 -12.24
CA ASN A 82 -9.61 3.66 -11.24
C ASN A 82 -10.20 2.48 -10.46
N LYS A 83 -10.40 1.34 -11.13
CA LYS A 83 -10.85 0.08 -10.52
C LYS A 83 -9.90 -0.44 -9.42
N ALA A 84 -8.59 -0.38 -9.65
CA ALA A 84 -7.60 -0.81 -8.67
C ALA A 84 -7.49 0.17 -7.49
N LYS A 85 -7.69 1.48 -7.71
CA LYS A 85 -7.82 2.44 -6.60
C LYS A 85 -9.06 2.15 -5.76
N GLN A 86 -10.21 1.90 -6.37
CA GLN A 86 -11.44 1.55 -5.65
C GLN A 86 -11.28 0.27 -4.83
N ALA A 87 -10.67 -0.77 -5.40
CA ALA A 87 -10.40 -2.02 -4.68
C ALA A 87 -9.52 -1.77 -3.43
N ARG A 88 -8.51 -0.89 -3.52
CA ARG A 88 -7.69 -0.50 -2.36
C ARG A 88 -8.49 0.18 -1.26
N PHE A 89 -9.38 1.11 -1.61
CA PHE A 89 -10.26 1.75 -0.62
C PHE A 89 -11.21 0.75 0.03
N ASN A 90 -11.85 -0.10 -0.76
CA ASN A 90 -12.79 -1.10 -0.24
C ASN A 90 -12.08 -2.11 0.69
N MET A 91 -10.87 -2.54 0.32
CA MET A 91 -10.05 -3.39 1.17
C MET A 91 -9.65 -2.68 2.47
N ALA A 92 -9.27 -1.40 2.41
CA ALA A 92 -8.94 -0.61 3.60
C ALA A 92 -10.15 -0.42 4.52
N ILE A 93 -11.35 -0.19 3.97
CA ILE A 93 -12.60 -0.11 4.73
C ILE A 93 -12.89 -1.45 5.41
N ALA A 94 -12.87 -2.56 4.66
CA ALA A 94 -13.11 -3.89 5.21
C ALA A 94 -12.10 -4.22 6.33
N LYS A 95 -10.81 -4.07 6.06
CA LYS A 95 -9.75 -4.44 7.00
C LYS A 95 -9.71 -3.54 8.23
N ASN A 96 -9.72 -2.23 8.05
CA ASN A 96 -9.44 -1.32 9.16
C ASN A 96 -10.70 -0.89 9.87
N LEU A 97 -11.77 -0.55 9.14
CA LEU A 97 -12.98 -0.05 9.79
C LEU A 97 -13.88 -1.20 10.26
N ILE A 98 -14.16 -2.17 9.40
CA ILE A 98 -15.08 -3.25 9.73
C ILE A 98 -14.41 -4.27 10.67
N VAL A 99 -13.23 -4.78 10.30
CA VAL A 99 -12.54 -5.82 11.07
C VAL A 99 -11.82 -5.24 12.29
N LYS A 100 -10.85 -4.33 12.11
CA LYS A 100 -10.04 -3.82 13.23
C LYS A 100 -10.83 -2.91 14.17
N CYS A 101 -11.59 -1.95 13.64
CA CYS A 101 -12.40 -1.04 14.47
C CYS A 101 -13.78 -1.62 14.86
N ASN A 102 -14.10 -2.86 14.46
CA ASN A 102 -15.38 -3.52 14.76
C ASN A 102 -16.62 -2.70 14.40
N MET A 103 -16.55 -1.93 13.32
CA MET A 103 -17.68 -1.14 12.84
C MET A 103 -18.71 -2.03 12.13
N PRO A 104 -20.01 -1.73 12.21
CA PRO A 104 -21.04 -2.53 11.54
C PRO A 104 -20.87 -2.46 10.01
N LEU A 105 -21.16 -3.56 9.30
CA LEU A 105 -21.10 -3.60 7.83
C LEU A 105 -21.97 -2.50 7.18
N SER A 106 -23.10 -2.16 7.81
CA SER A 106 -24.01 -1.12 7.35
C SER A 106 -23.40 0.28 7.30
N LEU A 107 -22.21 0.50 7.88
CA LEU A 107 -21.49 1.76 7.82
C LEU A 107 -21.33 2.27 6.37
N VAL A 108 -21.05 1.38 5.41
CA VAL A 108 -20.83 1.78 4.01
C VAL A 108 -22.11 2.23 3.28
N GLU A 109 -23.27 1.95 3.86
CA GLU A 109 -24.59 2.37 3.38
C GLU A 109 -25.14 3.58 4.15
N ASN A 110 -24.49 3.98 5.23
CA ASN A 110 -24.85 5.18 5.97
C ASN A 110 -24.63 6.44 5.11
N SER A 111 -25.63 7.34 5.10
CA SER A 111 -25.59 8.57 4.28
C SER A 111 -24.47 9.53 4.70
N GLY A 112 -24.25 9.72 6.00
CA GLY A 112 -23.19 10.58 6.51
C GLY A 112 -21.79 10.05 6.16
N PHE A 113 -21.59 8.73 6.24
CA PHE A 113 -20.34 8.10 5.80
C PHE A 113 -20.11 8.31 4.29
N ARG A 114 -21.15 8.21 3.47
CA ARG A 114 -21.04 8.44 2.01
C ARG A 114 -20.69 9.89 1.67
N GLN A 115 -21.30 10.85 2.37
CA GLN A 115 -20.96 12.27 2.21
C GLN A 115 -19.51 12.54 2.60
N PHE A 116 -19.07 12.00 3.74
CA PHE A 116 -17.67 12.08 4.18
C PHE A 116 -16.70 11.51 3.14
N MET A 117 -17.02 10.36 2.55
CA MET A 117 -16.18 9.74 1.52
C MET A 117 -16.15 10.54 0.22
N GLU A 118 -17.25 11.18 -0.16
CA GLU A 118 -17.32 12.07 -1.32
C GLU A 118 -16.41 13.29 -1.14
N GLU A 119 -16.41 13.89 0.06
CA GLU A 119 -15.52 15.01 0.42
C GLU A 119 -14.04 14.59 0.40
N CYS A 120 -13.73 13.39 0.90
CA CYS A 120 -12.36 12.86 0.90
C CYS A 120 -11.88 12.43 -0.50
N ASN A 121 -12.78 11.88 -1.32
CA ASN A 121 -12.48 11.36 -2.64
C ASN A 121 -13.74 11.27 -3.52
N SER A 122 -14.01 12.34 -4.28
CA SER A 122 -15.17 12.43 -5.19
C SER A 122 -15.19 11.44 -6.36
N LYS A 123 -14.10 10.69 -6.58
CA LYS A 123 -14.03 9.63 -7.61
C LYS A 123 -14.27 8.24 -7.03
N TRP A 124 -14.45 8.12 -5.71
CA TRP A 124 -14.83 6.88 -5.07
C TRP A 124 -16.29 6.55 -5.40
N SER A 125 -16.57 5.26 -5.61
CA SER A 125 -17.93 4.79 -5.87
C SER A 125 -18.42 3.99 -4.66
N PRO A 126 -19.61 4.29 -4.11
CA PRO A 126 -20.13 3.57 -2.97
C PRO A 126 -20.25 2.06 -3.18
N ILE A 127 -19.77 1.29 -2.21
CA ILE A 127 -19.95 -0.15 -2.14
C ILE A 127 -21.15 -0.50 -1.23
N CYS A 128 -21.87 -1.57 -1.57
CA CYS A 128 -22.92 -2.10 -0.70
C CYS A 128 -22.35 -3.13 0.29
N SER A 129 -23.01 -3.26 1.44
CA SER A 129 -22.61 -4.15 2.54
C SER A 129 -22.43 -5.60 2.07
N LYS A 130 -23.34 -6.06 1.19
CA LYS A 130 -23.32 -7.40 0.60
C LYS A 130 -22.03 -7.65 -0.19
N LYS A 131 -21.68 -6.72 -1.10
CA LYS A 131 -20.49 -6.84 -1.92
C LYS A 131 -19.21 -6.73 -1.10
N LEU A 132 -19.18 -5.85 -0.09
CA LEU A 132 -18.05 -5.74 0.81
C LEU A 132 -17.81 -7.07 1.56
N LYS A 133 -18.88 -7.72 2.01
CA LYS A 133 -18.82 -9.03 2.66
C LYS A 133 -18.20 -10.10 1.76
N PHE A 134 -18.81 -10.34 0.60
CA PHE A 134 -18.40 -11.43 -0.30
C PHE A 134 -17.03 -11.19 -0.96
N ASP A 135 -16.75 -9.97 -1.43
CA ASP A 135 -15.55 -9.73 -2.23
C ASP A 135 -14.30 -9.48 -1.37
N TYR A 136 -14.44 -8.96 -0.14
CA TYR A 136 -13.32 -8.50 0.68
C TYR A 136 -13.23 -9.20 2.03
N ILE A 137 -14.34 -9.32 2.77
CA ILE A 137 -14.32 -9.96 4.10
C ILE A 137 -14.04 -11.47 3.98
N GLU A 138 -14.62 -12.14 2.98
CA GLU A 138 -14.32 -13.55 2.71
C GLU A 138 -12.87 -13.76 2.27
N GLN A 139 -12.31 -12.84 1.48
CA GLN A 139 -10.89 -12.87 1.13
C GLN A 139 -10.00 -12.81 2.39
N LEU A 140 -10.26 -11.84 3.28
CA LEU A 140 -9.52 -11.70 4.55
C LEU A 140 -9.67 -12.93 5.45
N THR A 141 -10.86 -13.53 5.48
CA THR A 141 -11.14 -14.76 6.24
C THR A 141 -10.31 -15.92 5.69
N THR A 142 -10.26 -16.08 4.36
CA THR A 142 -9.50 -17.13 3.70
C THR A 142 -7.99 -16.97 3.91
N GLU A 143 -7.48 -15.74 3.76
CA GLU A 143 -6.07 -15.44 4.04
C GLU A 143 -5.67 -15.82 5.46
N MET A 144 -6.54 -15.52 6.43
CA MET A 144 -6.29 -15.89 7.82
C MET A 144 -6.41 -17.40 8.06
N GLN A 145 -7.43 -18.07 7.51
CA GLN A 145 -7.57 -19.53 7.61
C GLN A 145 -6.34 -20.25 7.08
N ASN A 146 -5.76 -19.75 5.98
CA ASN A 146 -4.52 -20.28 5.43
C ASN A 146 -3.34 -20.08 6.41
N LYS A 147 -3.20 -18.90 7.02
CA LYS A 147 -2.15 -18.64 8.03
C LYS A 147 -2.29 -19.55 9.26
N ILE A 148 -3.51 -19.72 9.76
CA ILE A 148 -3.80 -20.61 10.89
C ILE A 148 -3.44 -22.05 10.52
N THR A 149 -3.90 -22.52 9.35
CA THR A 149 -3.63 -23.89 8.89
C THR A 149 -2.13 -24.13 8.73
N GLN A 150 -1.40 -23.19 8.12
CA GLN A 150 0.06 -23.28 7.99
C GLN A 150 0.75 -23.37 9.35
N THR A 151 0.31 -22.57 10.33
CA THR A 151 0.86 -22.59 11.70
C THR A 151 0.60 -23.93 12.38
N LEU A 152 -0.62 -24.45 12.26
CA LEU A 152 -1.02 -25.73 12.88
C LEU A 152 -0.39 -26.95 12.21
N THR A 153 -0.18 -26.92 10.89
CA THR A 153 0.31 -28.09 10.11
C THR A 153 1.82 -28.16 10.03
N LEU A 154 2.52 -27.03 9.92
CA LEU A 154 3.97 -27.02 9.72
C LEU A 154 4.76 -26.86 11.02
N GLY A 155 4.10 -26.65 12.17
CA GLY A 155 4.75 -26.42 13.45
C GLY A 155 5.69 -25.20 13.47
N VAL A 156 5.65 -24.38 12.40
CA VAL A 156 6.39 -23.13 12.33
C VAL A 156 5.72 -22.20 13.34
N PRO A 157 6.45 -21.68 14.34
CA PRO A 157 5.92 -20.59 15.13
C PRO A 157 5.68 -19.48 14.12
N ALA A 158 4.40 -19.19 13.83
CA ALA A 158 4.08 -17.97 13.13
C ALA A 158 4.84 -16.88 13.86
N SER A 159 5.44 -15.94 13.11
CA SER A 159 5.98 -14.72 13.68
C SER A 159 4.82 -13.96 14.34
N PHE A 160 4.40 -14.44 15.50
CA PHE A 160 3.13 -14.19 16.20
C PHE A 160 3.20 -12.89 17.01
N ASN A 161 4.29 -12.14 16.85
CA ASN A 161 4.66 -11.07 17.76
C ASN A 161 4.04 -9.70 17.41
N ARG A 162 3.20 -9.58 16.37
CA ARG A 162 2.51 -8.30 16.07
C ARG A 162 1.06 -8.39 15.57
N ASP A 163 0.52 -9.58 15.33
CA ASP A 163 -0.86 -9.77 14.80
C ASP A 163 -1.85 -10.31 15.86
N PHE A 164 -1.47 -10.32 17.15
CA PHE A 164 -2.33 -10.82 18.23
C PHE A 164 -3.62 -9.98 18.40
N ASP A 165 -3.57 -8.68 18.08
CA ASP A 165 -4.77 -7.83 18.04
C ASP A 165 -5.72 -8.20 16.89
N ASP A 166 -5.21 -8.73 15.78
CA ASP A 166 -6.05 -9.23 14.67
C ASP A 166 -6.77 -10.53 15.08
N MET A 167 -6.22 -11.34 15.98
CA MET A 167 -6.87 -12.57 16.50
C MET A 167 -8.09 -12.28 17.39
N CYS A 168 -8.04 -11.21 18.20
CA CYS A 168 -9.17 -10.77 19.02
C CYS A 168 -10.31 -10.21 18.17
N SER A 169 -10.00 -9.43 17.13
CA SER A 169 -10.99 -9.00 16.12
C SER A 169 -11.64 -10.19 15.42
N PHE A 170 -10.92 -11.30 15.22
CA PHE A 170 -11.47 -12.50 14.58
C PHE A 170 -12.28 -13.41 15.50
N LEU A 171 -11.97 -13.49 16.80
CA LEU A 171 -12.91 -14.05 17.79
C LEU A 171 -14.21 -13.26 17.78
N ILE A 172 -14.14 -11.93 17.69
CA ILE A 172 -15.32 -11.07 17.56
C ILE A 172 -16.03 -11.30 16.22
N ILE A 173 -15.33 -11.46 15.09
CA ILE A 173 -15.95 -11.78 13.80
C ILE A 173 -16.61 -13.16 13.83
N LEU A 174 -15.95 -14.20 14.34
CA LEU A 174 -16.56 -15.53 14.46
C LEU A 174 -17.75 -15.54 15.43
N LEU A 175 -17.66 -14.80 16.55
CA LEU A 175 -18.76 -14.63 17.51
C LEU A 175 -19.91 -13.78 16.95
N LEU A 176 -19.63 -12.72 16.18
CA LEU A 176 -20.63 -11.92 15.48
C LEU A 176 -21.25 -12.71 14.33
N PHE A 177 -20.50 -13.50 13.58
CA PHE A 177 -21.07 -14.40 12.56
C PHE A 177 -21.98 -15.45 13.20
N SER A 178 -21.63 -15.97 14.38
CA SER A 178 -22.48 -16.89 15.15
C SER A 178 -23.73 -16.23 15.74
N GLN A 179 -23.68 -14.96 16.15
CA GLN A 179 -24.80 -14.28 16.82
C GLN A 179 -25.70 -13.47 15.87
N TYR A 180 -25.17 -12.94 14.77
CA TYR A 180 -25.92 -12.10 13.82
C TYR A 180 -26.64 -12.91 12.72
N PHE A 181 -26.18 -14.12 12.38
CA PHE A 181 -26.80 -14.96 11.33
C PHE A 181 -27.76 -16.03 11.85
N ARG A 182 -28.06 -16.06 13.14
CA ARG A 182 -29.11 -16.92 13.72
C ARG A 182 -30.49 -16.23 13.79
N LYS A 183 -30.63 -15.01 13.27
CA LYS A 183 -31.85 -14.18 13.35
C LYS A 183 -32.27 -13.53 12.02
N ILE A 184 -31.95 -14.14 10.89
CA ILE A 184 -32.62 -13.92 9.59
C ILE A 184 -33.01 -15.30 9.08
#